data_AF-A0A1F7FXY3-F1
#
_entry.id   AF-A0A1F7FXY3-F1
#
_cell.length_a   1.000
_cell.length_b   1.000
_cell.length_c   1.000
_cell.angle_alpha   90.00
_cell.angle_beta   90.00
_cell.angle_gamma   90.00
#
_symmetry.space_group_name_H-M   'P 1'
#
loop_
_entity.id
_entity.type
_entity.pdbx_description
1 polymer ?
#
loop_
_entity_poly.entity_id
_entity_poly.type
_entity_poly.pdbx_seq_one_letter_code
_entity_poly.pdbx_strand_id
1 'polypeptide(L)'
;MLFFYAEVCDNWAVESEVFYLKMRLTMKKIVLILSLMLFCMIAPAFALFCHHCGKQMPDAANFCSSCGTPVAGSFEPAPPPAANPPAAPAATVPTPAPVVISAPTAPVYAIPQTSSPIEVSLADYDFVNQMELLLSNSNYDVASREALKLKRLHNERMNQIASRYSGYGSYQRRLHDLHVLKFNALENYLEAWKGSERGPDPARAQAEKDRALFMLAQTNEAIDVLLSGGGSLSSIAESEEIERRMKRTTLNYVVTAPYILIDNQRLNRGEPLWVIDVLSGSAKVLHMGRGRSSQPICGWVSVYDLERRSNWRSDPVFFYSSAPAQPVTTVVYEPEPQPQVIIITGEKRYPYRHRPSPWPWPRYPDRDRHDKHDKYDKHDDKHDKRDDRHDDKRDKRDDKRGPYKHHSYVVVDPKFW
;
A
#
# COMPACT_ATOMS: atom_id res chain seq x y z
N MET A 1 -46.10 -32.55 25.45
CA MET A 1 -45.43 -33.28 24.34
C MET A 1 -45.67 -32.66 22.96
N LEU A 2 -46.83 -32.07 22.65
CA LEU A 2 -47.09 -31.44 21.34
C LEU A 2 -46.35 -30.10 21.11
N PHE A 3 -46.01 -29.35 22.17
CA PHE A 3 -45.27 -28.08 22.02
C PHE A 3 -43.77 -28.24 21.71
N PHE A 4 -43.15 -29.37 22.09
CA PHE A 4 -41.73 -29.62 21.84
C PHE A 4 -41.43 -29.99 20.37
N TYR A 5 -42.44 -30.44 19.61
CA TYR A 5 -42.25 -30.77 18.20
C TYR A 5 -42.29 -29.54 17.28
N ALA A 6 -42.91 -28.43 17.70
CA ALA A 6 -42.99 -27.21 16.90
C ALA A 6 -41.64 -26.48 16.82
N GLU A 7 -40.93 -26.33 17.95
CA GLU A 7 -39.62 -25.64 18.00
C GLU A 7 -38.50 -26.38 17.25
N VAL A 8 -38.56 -27.71 17.15
CA VAL A 8 -37.56 -28.48 16.40
C VAL A 8 -37.75 -28.32 14.89
N CYS A 9 -38.97 -28.11 14.41
CA CYS A 9 -39.24 -27.92 12.98
C CYS A 9 -38.78 -26.54 12.47
N ASP A 10 -38.90 -25.48 13.27
CA ASP A 10 -38.50 -24.14 12.84
C ASP A 10 -36.98 -23.99 12.70
N ASN A 11 -36.19 -24.73 13.50
CA ASN A 11 -34.73 -24.68 13.41
C ASN A 11 -34.18 -25.40 12.16
N TRP A 12 -34.87 -26.44 11.68
CA TRP A 12 -34.48 -27.16 10.45
C TRP A 12 -34.73 -26.33 9.18
N ALA A 13 -35.76 -25.47 9.19
CA ALA A 13 -36.06 -24.61 8.04
C ALA A 13 -34.96 -23.56 7.82
N VAL A 14 -34.45 -22.94 8.90
CA VAL A 14 -33.41 -21.89 8.81
C VAL A 14 -32.06 -22.45 8.36
N GLU A 15 -31.67 -23.65 8.82
CA GLU A 15 -30.42 -24.28 8.38
C GLU A 15 -30.46 -24.69 6.90
N SER A 16 -31.64 -25.05 6.39
CA SER A 16 -31.81 -25.41 4.98
C SER A 16 -31.59 -24.21 4.03
N GLU A 17 -32.07 -23.02 4.38
CA GLU A 17 -31.91 -21.82 3.54
C GLU A 17 -30.45 -21.34 3.46
N VAL A 18 -29.71 -21.40 4.58
CA VAL A 18 -28.29 -21.04 4.62
C VAL A 18 -27.46 -21.98 3.75
N PHE A 19 -27.80 -23.27 3.72
CA PHE A 19 -27.13 -24.26 2.88
C PHE A 19 -27.38 -24.00 1.39
N TYR A 20 -28.63 -23.69 1.01
CA TYR A 20 -29.00 -23.36 -0.37
C TYR A 20 -28.33 -22.06 -0.87
N LEU A 21 -28.22 -21.03 -0.02
CA LEU A 21 -27.55 -19.78 -0.39
C LEU A 21 -26.05 -19.98 -0.63
N LYS A 22 -25.41 -20.81 0.21
CA LYS A 22 -23.99 -21.15 0.10
C LYS A 22 -23.70 -21.99 -1.16
N MET A 23 -24.56 -22.96 -1.50
CA MET A 23 -24.46 -23.72 -2.76
C MET A 23 -24.68 -22.86 -4.00
N ARG A 24 -25.61 -21.90 -3.97
CA ARG A 24 -25.86 -21.00 -5.10
C ARG A 24 -24.69 -20.06 -5.35
N LEU A 25 -23.98 -19.64 -4.30
CA LEU A 25 -22.78 -18.81 -4.41
C LEU A 25 -21.58 -19.60 -4.97
N THR A 26 -21.43 -20.87 -4.58
CA THR A 26 -20.34 -21.73 -5.09
C THR A 26 -20.57 -22.13 -6.55
N MET A 27 -21.81 -22.45 -6.96
CA MET A 27 -22.11 -22.75 -8.37
C MET A 27 -21.83 -21.57 -9.31
N LYS A 28 -22.19 -20.34 -8.92
CA LYS A 28 -21.89 -19.14 -9.74
C LYS A 28 -20.39 -18.94 -9.95
N LYS A 29 -19.58 -19.15 -8.90
CA LYS A 29 -18.11 -19.05 -8.99
C LYS A 29 -17.52 -20.12 -9.90
N ILE A 30 -18.02 -21.36 -9.82
CA ILE A 30 -17.55 -22.47 -10.67
C ILE A 30 -17.90 -22.22 -12.16
N VAL A 31 -19.11 -21.74 -12.46
CA VAL A 31 -19.51 -21.42 -13.84
C VAL A 31 -18.67 -20.28 -14.43
N LEU A 32 -18.36 -19.24 -13.63
CA LEU A 32 -17.50 -18.14 -14.06
C LEU A 32 -16.08 -18.62 -14.38
N ILE A 33 -15.49 -19.46 -13.52
CA ILE A 33 -14.15 -20.02 -13.72
C ILE A 33 -14.12 -20.92 -14.97
N LEU A 34 -15.13 -21.76 -15.18
CA LEU A 34 -15.21 -22.61 -16.37
C LEU A 34 -15.36 -21.81 -17.67
N SER A 35 -16.14 -20.71 -17.64
CA SER A 35 -16.28 -19.82 -18.81
C SER A 35 -14.98 -19.10 -19.15
N LEU A 36 -14.21 -18.66 -18.14
CA LEU A 36 -12.92 -18.01 -18.31
C LEU A 36 -11.89 -18.99 -18.90
N MET A 37 -11.84 -20.21 -18.36
CA MET A 37 -10.97 -21.29 -18.87
C MET A 37 -11.28 -21.61 -20.34
N LEU A 38 -12.56 -21.68 -20.73
CA LEU A 38 -12.97 -21.94 -22.12
C LEU A 38 -12.53 -20.80 -23.05
N PHE A 39 -12.64 -19.54 -22.61
CA PHE A 39 -12.22 -18.38 -23.40
C PHE A 39 -10.70 -18.33 -23.60
N CYS A 40 -9.91 -18.68 -22.57
CA CYS A 40 -8.45 -18.75 -22.67
C CYS A 40 -7.96 -19.79 -23.69
N MET A 41 -8.71 -20.87 -23.93
CA MET A 41 -8.33 -21.91 -24.89
C MET A 41 -8.64 -21.58 -26.35
N ILE A 42 -9.56 -20.65 -26.63
CA ILE A 42 -10.00 -20.32 -28.01
C ILE A 42 -9.23 -19.12 -28.59
N ALA A 43 -8.61 -18.29 -27.75
CA ALA A 43 -7.93 -17.06 -28.18
C ALA A 43 -6.73 -17.21 -29.16
N PRO A 44 -5.88 -18.26 -29.13
CA PRO A 44 -4.64 -18.26 -29.93
C PRO A 44 -4.83 -18.53 -31.43
N ALA A 45 -6.05 -18.84 -31.90
CA ALA A 45 -6.28 -19.21 -33.31
C ALA A 45 -6.44 -18.01 -34.28
N PHE A 46 -6.44 -16.76 -33.81
CA PHE A 46 -6.85 -15.60 -34.62
C PHE A 46 -5.73 -14.65 -35.10
N ALA A 47 -4.43 -14.98 -34.96
CA ALA A 47 -3.36 -13.97 -35.05
C ALA A 47 -2.21 -14.24 -36.05
N LEU A 48 -2.48 -14.54 -37.33
CA LEU A 48 -1.39 -14.81 -38.31
C LEU A 48 -1.50 -14.12 -39.69
N PHE A 49 -2.28 -13.06 -39.86
CA PHE A 49 -2.44 -12.38 -41.17
C PHE A 49 -1.89 -10.95 -41.17
N CYS A 50 -1.20 -10.56 -42.25
CA CYS A 50 -0.74 -9.19 -42.45
C CYS A 50 -1.92 -8.23 -42.53
N HIS A 51 -1.97 -7.20 -41.68
CA HIS A 51 -3.05 -6.21 -41.68
C HIS A 51 -3.17 -5.41 -42.99
N HIS A 52 -2.10 -5.34 -43.80
CA HIS A 52 -2.10 -4.58 -45.04
C HIS A 52 -2.57 -5.38 -46.26
N CYS A 53 -2.23 -6.67 -46.35
CA CYS A 53 -2.54 -7.49 -47.54
C CYS A 53 -3.31 -8.78 -47.25
N GLY A 54 -3.58 -9.09 -45.97
CA GLY A 54 -4.35 -10.25 -45.54
C GLY A 54 -3.67 -11.61 -45.71
N LYS A 55 -2.40 -11.66 -46.14
CA LYS A 55 -1.66 -12.92 -46.30
C LYS A 55 -1.00 -13.39 -45.01
N GLN A 56 -0.89 -14.70 -44.86
CA GLN A 56 -0.28 -15.32 -43.70
C GLN A 56 1.21 -14.99 -43.61
N MET A 57 1.70 -14.60 -42.44
CA MET A 57 3.11 -14.29 -42.22
C MET A 57 3.78 -15.37 -41.35
N PRO A 58 5.06 -15.69 -41.60
CA PRO A 58 5.81 -16.58 -40.71
C PRO A 58 6.12 -15.88 -39.38
N ASP A 59 6.13 -16.65 -38.29
CA ASP A 59 6.13 -16.21 -36.88
C ASP A 59 7.27 -15.27 -36.44
N ALA A 60 8.22 -14.91 -37.33
CA ALA A 60 9.38 -14.08 -37.02
C ALA A 60 9.78 -13.10 -38.15
N ALA A 61 8.88 -12.74 -39.07
CA ALA A 61 9.21 -11.79 -40.14
C ALA A 61 9.01 -10.32 -39.71
N ASN A 62 10.08 -9.51 -39.76
CA ASN A 62 10.04 -8.06 -39.52
C ASN A 62 9.28 -7.28 -40.62
N PHE A 63 9.17 -7.87 -41.81
CA PHE A 63 8.49 -7.29 -42.97
C PHE A 63 7.58 -8.34 -43.60
N CYS A 64 6.40 -7.92 -44.08
CA CYS A 64 5.55 -8.82 -44.83
C CYS A 64 6.22 -9.23 -46.14
N SER A 65 6.45 -10.53 -46.35
CA SER A 65 7.08 -11.05 -47.57
C SER A 65 6.28 -10.78 -48.85
N SER A 66 4.97 -10.50 -48.74
CA SER A 66 4.14 -10.23 -49.91
C SER A 66 3.93 -8.75 -50.23
N CYS A 67 3.93 -7.84 -49.24
CA CYS A 67 3.68 -6.42 -49.49
C CYS A 67 4.80 -5.49 -49.00
N GLY A 68 5.85 -6.02 -48.37
CA GLY A 68 7.03 -5.28 -47.93
C GLY A 68 6.83 -4.34 -46.75
N THR A 69 5.61 -4.22 -46.22
CA THR A 69 5.29 -3.30 -45.12
C THR A 69 5.89 -3.82 -43.81
N PRO A 70 6.57 -2.97 -43.02
CA PRO A 70 7.10 -3.37 -41.72
C PRO A 70 5.95 -3.75 -40.79
N VAL A 71 6.16 -4.79 -40.00
CA VAL A 71 5.19 -5.26 -39.02
C VAL A 71 5.38 -4.42 -37.74
N ALA A 72 4.30 -3.83 -37.23
CA ALA A 72 4.34 -2.99 -36.04
C ALA A 72 4.94 -3.79 -34.86
N GLY A 73 6.10 -3.36 -34.37
CA GLY A 73 6.88 -4.07 -33.33
C GLY A 73 8.31 -4.43 -33.72
N SER A 74 8.79 -4.13 -34.94
CA SER A 74 10.22 -4.32 -35.24
C SER A 74 11.04 -3.26 -34.49
N PHE A 75 11.78 -3.68 -33.46
CA PHE A 75 12.74 -2.86 -32.74
C PHE A 75 13.71 -2.21 -33.73
N GLU A 76 13.81 -0.90 -33.66
CA GLU A 76 14.83 -0.12 -34.34
C GLU A 76 16.20 -0.59 -33.82
N PRO A 77 17.07 -1.17 -34.67
CA PRO A 77 18.40 -1.59 -34.23
C PRO A 77 19.14 -0.37 -33.67
N ALA A 78 19.69 -0.50 -32.47
CA ALA A 78 20.46 0.55 -31.83
C ALA A 78 21.49 1.15 -32.82
N PRO A 79 21.60 2.48 -32.93
CA PRO A 79 22.53 3.10 -33.85
C PRO A 79 23.96 2.63 -33.55
N PRO A 80 24.76 2.28 -34.58
CA PRO A 80 26.12 1.83 -34.37
C PRO A 80 26.94 2.89 -33.62
N PRO A 81 27.88 2.49 -32.73
CA PRO A 81 28.69 3.42 -31.96
C PRO A 81 29.41 4.38 -32.91
N ALA A 82 29.24 5.68 -32.66
CA ALA A 82 29.85 6.75 -33.44
C ALA A 82 31.37 6.52 -33.55
N ALA A 83 31.83 6.34 -34.79
CA ALA A 83 33.24 6.27 -35.10
C ALA A 83 33.94 7.57 -34.67
N ASN A 84 35.11 7.43 -34.04
CA ASN A 84 35.98 8.53 -33.66
C ASN A 84 36.17 9.53 -34.82
N PRO A 85 36.04 10.84 -34.60
CA PRO A 85 36.32 11.83 -35.63
C PRO A 85 37.81 11.83 -36.00
N PRO A 86 38.15 11.93 -37.30
CA PRO A 86 39.53 12.01 -37.76
C PRO A 86 40.18 13.32 -37.30
N ALA A 87 41.44 13.21 -36.90
CA ALA A 87 42.30 14.33 -36.50
C ALA A 87 42.34 15.41 -37.59
N ALA A 88 41.85 16.60 -37.26
CA ALA A 88 42.05 17.81 -38.06
C ALA A 88 43.45 18.40 -37.80
N PRO A 89 44.12 18.94 -38.83
CA PRO A 89 45.49 19.43 -38.75
C PRO A 89 45.62 20.70 -37.89
N ALA A 90 46.73 20.75 -37.17
CA ALA A 90 47.14 21.84 -36.30
C ALA A 90 47.18 23.20 -37.04
N ALA A 91 46.36 24.14 -36.57
CA ALA A 91 46.51 25.56 -36.90
C ALA A 91 47.51 26.20 -35.93
N THR A 92 48.53 26.84 -36.50
CA THR A 92 49.56 27.64 -35.84
C THR A 92 48.96 28.88 -35.18
N VAL A 93 49.05 28.97 -33.85
CA VAL A 93 48.76 30.18 -33.07
C VAL A 93 50.02 31.07 -33.06
N PRO A 94 49.94 32.35 -33.47
CA PRO A 94 51.06 33.28 -33.34
C PRO A 94 51.23 33.74 -31.89
N THR A 95 52.48 33.67 -31.44
CA THR A 95 53.01 34.15 -30.16
C THR A 95 52.84 35.67 -30.02
N PRO A 96 52.14 36.19 -29.00
CA PRO A 96 52.26 37.59 -28.62
C PRO A 96 53.43 37.79 -27.64
N ALA A 97 54.19 38.85 -27.92
CA ALA A 97 55.36 39.31 -27.18
C ALA A 97 55.07 39.66 -25.70
N PRO A 98 56.09 39.62 -24.82
CA PRO A 98 55.93 39.98 -23.41
C PRO A 98 55.83 41.51 -23.25
N VAL A 99 54.65 42.00 -22.89
CA VAL A 99 54.48 43.38 -22.42
C VAL A 99 54.61 43.40 -20.91
N VAL A 100 55.72 43.96 -20.43
CA VAL A 100 55.98 44.24 -19.02
C VAL A 100 55.19 45.50 -18.65
N ILE A 101 54.06 45.32 -17.96
CA ILE A 101 53.33 46.43 -17.31
C ILE A 101 53.51 46.27 -15.81
N SER A 102 54.35 47.12 -15.23
CA SER A 102 54.43 47.33 -13.79
C SER A 102 53.13 47.98 -13.32
N ALA A 103 52.30 47.23 -12.59
CA ALA A 103 51.06 47.72 -12.01
C ALA A 103 51.21 48.00 -10.50
N PRO A 104 50.57 49.07 -9.99
CA PRO A 104 50.64 49.51 -8.61
C PRO A 104 49.85 48.60 -7.66
N THR A 105 50.39 48.46 -6.46
CA THR A 105 49.89 47.68 -5.33
C THR A 105 48.55 48.24 -4.84
N ALA A 106 47.43 47.71 -5.36
CA ALA A 106 46.10 47.98 -4.82
C ALA A 106 45.83 47.07 -3.60
N PRO A 107 45.12 47.56 -2.57
CA PRO A 107 44.78 46.76 -1.39
C PRO A 107 43.89 45.58 -1.82
N VAL A 108 44.34 44.38 -1.45
CA VAL A 108 43.60 43.12 -1.62
C VAL A 108 42.33 43.21 -0.78
N TYR A 109 41.23 43.64 -1.38
CA TYR A 109 39.90 43.41 -0.83
C TYR A 109 39.68 41.90 -0.85
N ALA A 110 39.66 41.29 0.34
CA ALA A 110 39.30 39.90 0.52
C ALA A 110 37.94 39.67 -0.14
N ILE A 111 37.93 38.93 -1.25
CA ILE A 111 36.70 38.50 -1.90
C ILE A 111 35.94 37.68 -0.85
N PRO A 112 34.72 38.08 -0.45
CA PRO A 112 33.95 37.32 0.52
C PRO A 112 33.84 35.89 -0.01
N GLN A 113 34.32 34.94 0.79
CA GLN A 113 34.27 33.52 0.45
C GLN A 113 32.83 33.19 0.09
N THR A 114 32.61 32.89 -1.19
CA THR A 114 31.34 32.42 -1.71
C THR A 114 31.03 31.12 -0.97
N SER A 115 30.24 31.23 0.11
CA SER A 115 29.79 30.08 0.88
C SER A 115 29.16 29.12 -0.11
N SER A 116 29.72 27.92 -0.22
CA SER A 116 29.17 26.85 -1.05
C SER A 116 27.66 26.75 -0.77
N PRO A 117 26.82 26.64 -1.81
CA PRO A 117 25.38 26.55 -1.63
C PRO A 117 25.09 25.48 -0.58
N ILE A 118 24.30 25.86 0.44
CA ILE A 118 23.94 24.94 1.52
C ILE A 118 23.08 23.85 0.88
N GLU A 119 23.66 22.68 0.63
CA GLU A 119 22.94 21.55 0.07
C GLU A 119 22.17 20.83 1.20
N VAL A 120 20.85 20.79 1.08
CA VAL A 120 20.00 19.91 1.89
C VAL A 120 20.31 18.47 1.48
N SER A 121 20.82 17.69 2.43
CA SER A 121 21.07 16.27 2.20
C SER A 121 19.80 15.47 2.49
N LEU A 122 19.49 14.47 1.67
CA LEU A 122 18.43 13.50 1.97
C LEU A 122 18.64 12.81 3.32
N ALA A 123 19.89 12.71 3.78
CA ALA A 123 20.24 12.19 5.10
C ALA A 123 19.60 13.00 6.26
N ASP A 124 19.22 14.26 6.02
CA ASP A 124 18.52 15.10 7.00
C ASP A 124 17.14 14.54 7.37
N TYR A 125 16.57 13.69 6.52
CA TYR A 125 15.24 13.11 6.65
C TYR A 125 15.25 11.61 6.96
N ASP A 126 16.40 11.01 7.28
CA ASP A 126 16.54 9.58 7.56
C ASP A 126 15.60 9.10 8.66
N PHE A 127 15.37 9.91 9.71
CA PHE A 127 14.46 9.55 10.80
C PHE A 127 13.00 9.41 10.34
N VAL A 128 12.59 10.13 9.29
CA VAL A 128 11.24 10.01 8.71
C VAL A 128 11.10 8.65 8.03
N ASN A 129 12.11 8.24 7.26
CA ASN A 129 12.13 6.95 6.57
C ASN A 129 12.26 5.78 7.57
N GLN A 130 13.06 5.94 8.63
CA GLN A 130 13.15 4.96 9.72
C GLN A 130 11.81 4.79 10.43
N MET A 131 11.05 5.88 10.64
CA MET A 131 9.74 5.80 11.28
C MET A 131 8.71 5.11 10.38
N GLU A 132 8.71 5.37 9.08
CA GLU A 132 7.87 4.66 8.12
C GLU A 132 8.18 3.17 8.08
N LEU A 133 9.46 2.79 8.01
CA LEU A 133 9.91 1.40 8.01
C LEU A 133 9.56 0.67 9.32
N LEU A 134 9.66 1.36 10.45
CA LEU A 134 9.26 0.84 11.74
C LEU A 134 7.75 0.53 11.77
N LEU A 135 6.93 1.46 11.29
CA LEU A 135 5.48 1.33 11.30
C LEU A 135 4.97 0.26 10.33
N SER A 136 5.69 -0.02 9.24
CA SER A 136 5.30 -1.07 8.28
C SER A 136 5.70 -2.49 8.73
N ASN A 137 6.78 -2.63 9.50
CA ASN A 137 7.37 -3.95 9.79
C ASN A 137 7.18 -4.45 11.22
N SER A 138 6.69 -3.62 12.14
CA SER A 138 6.63 -3.96 13.56
C SER A 138 5.23 -3.95 14.13
N ASN A 139 5.03 -4.69 15.23
CA ASN A 139 3.78 -4.66 15.99
C ASN A 139 3.66 -3.33 16.75
N TYR A 140 2.43 -2.88 16.98
CA TYR A 140 2.12 -1.61 17.64
C TYR A 140 2.93 -1.34 18.94
N ASP A 141 3.08 -2.36 19.80
CA ASP A 141 3.80 -2.22 21.07
C ASP A 141 5.29 -1.90 20.90
N VAL A 142 5.93 -2.46 19.87
CA VAL A 142 7.33 -2.18 19.55
C VAL A 142 7.41 -0.83 18.84
N ALA A 143 6.57 -0.63 17.83
CA ALA A 143 6.50 0.59 17.03
C ALA A 143 6.33 1.84 17.90
N SER A 144 5.38 1.82 18.84
CA SER A 144 5.07 2.97 19.70
C SER A 144 6.24 3.37 20.62
N ARG A 145 6.99 2.41 21.14
CA ARG A 145 8.16 2.68 22.00
C ARG A 145 9.33 3.26 21.21
N GLU A 146 9.59 2.72 20.02
CA GLU A 146 10.69 3.16 19.18
C GLU A 146 10.40 4.48 18.46
N ALA A 147 9.15 4.70 18.04
CA ALA A 147 8.71 5.96 17.43
C ALA A 147 8.92 7.16 18.37
N LEU A 148 8.78 7.00 19.69
CA LEU A 148 9.09 8.07 20.66
C LEU A 148 10.58 8.47 20.67
N LYS A 149 11.49 7.56 20.32
CA LYS A 149 12.92 7.87 20.17
C LYS A 149 13.14 8.61 18.85
N LEU A 150 12.58 8.09 17.75
CA LEU A 150 12.68 8.70 16.42
C LEU A 150 12.08 10.11 16.39
N LYS A 151 10.94 10.34 17.06
CA LYS A 151 10.33 11.67 17.21
C LYS A 151 11.26 12.69 17.86
N ARG A 152 11.96 12.29 18.92
CA ARG A 152 12.92 13.18 19.60
C ARG A 152 14.09 13.54 18.68
N LEU A 153 14.66 12.56 18.00
CA LEU A 153 15.75 12.76 17.05
C LEU A 153 15.33 13.61 15.85
N HIS A 154 14.12 13.37 15.32
CA HIS A 154 13.53 14.19 14.26
C HIS A 154 13.38 15.65 14.70
N ASN A 155 12.79 15.91 15.87
CA ASN A 155 12.62 17.27 16.39
C ASN A 155 13.96 17.99 16.60
N GLU A 156 14.96 17.30 17.14
CA GLU A 156 16.31 17.86 17.27
C GLU A 156 16.90 18.23 15.90
N ARG A 157 16.74 17.36 14.90
CA ARG A 157 17.19 17.62 13.53
C ARG A 157 16.42 18.77 12.89
N MET A 158 15.10 18.85 13.06
CA MET A 158 14.27 19.94 12.54
C MET A 158 14.67 21.29 13.13
N ASN A 159 15.01 21.34 14.43
CA ASN A 159 15.51 22.56 15.07
C ASN A 159 16.83 23.04 14.45
N GLN A 160 17.73 22.11 14.09
CA GLN A 160 18.97 22.45 13.38
C GLN A 160 18.68 22.99 11.97
N ILE A 161 17.76 22.36 11.24
CA ILE A 161 17.36 22.79 9.90
C ILE A 161 16.65 24.15 9.90
N ALA A 162 15.81 24.42 10.91
CA ALA A 162 15.09 25.68 11.02
C ALA A 162 16.00 26.91 11.00
N SER A 163 17.22 26.79 11.57
CA SER A 163 18.24 27.85 11.54
C SER A 163 18.77 28.16 10.13
N ARG A 164 18.68 27.19 9.20
CA ARG A 164 19.19 27.27 7.82
C ARG A 164 18.07 27.47 6.79
N TYR A 165 16.82 27.27 7.18
CA TYR A 165 15.66 27.25 6.28
C TYR A 165 15.52 28.52 5.43
N SER A 166 15.86 29.69 5.97
CA SER A 166 15.82 30.96 5.21
C SER A 166 16.81 30.99 4.04
N GLY A 167 17.91 30.26 4.13
CA GLY A 167 18.93 30.14 3.08
C GLY A 167 18.62 29.08 2.03
N TYR A 168 17.57 28.27 2.21
CA TYR A 168 17.22 27.21 1.27
C TYR A 168 16.61 27.77 -0.02
N GLY A 169 16.93 27.12 -1.14
CA GLY A 169 16.25 27.35 -2.41
C GLY A 169 14.80 26.86 -2.40
N SER A 170 14.01 27.22 -3.42
CA SER A 170 12.59 26.82 -3.54
C SER A 170 12.41 25.29 -3.48
N TYR A 171 13.21 24.55 -4.24
CA TYR A 171 13.23 23.09 -4.22
C TYR A 171 13.49 22.51 -2.83
N GLN A 172 14.52 23.01 -2.16
CA GLN A 172 14.94 22.53 -0.84
C GLN A 172 13.88 22.80 0.24
N ARG A 173 13.27 23.99 0.22
CA ARG A 173 12.13 24.31 1.10
C ARG A 173 10.95 23.40 0.83
N ARG A 174 10.62 23.18 -0.44
CA ARG A 174 9.52 22.30 -0.83
C ARG A 174 9.73 20.87 -0.34
N LEU A 175 10.92 20.32 -0.55
CA LEU A 175 11.29 18.98 -0.09
C LEU A 175 11.22 18.89 1.44
N HIS A 176 11.71 19.92 2.14
CA HIS A 176 11.60 20.01 3.60
C HIS A 176 10.15 19.98 4.07
N ASP A 177 9.30 20.84 3.51
CA ASP A 177 7.89 20.96 3.89
C ASP A 177 7.14 19.63 3.68
N LEU A 178 7.42 18.92 2.58
CA LEU A 178 6.85 17.59 2.31
C LEU A 178 7.32 16.53 3.33
N HIS A 179 8.59 16.55 3.75
CA HIS A 179 9.07 15.62 4.78
C HIS A 179 8.49 15.92 6.16
N VAL A 180 8.28 17.19 6.51
CA VAL A 180 7.55 17.59 7.73
C VAL A 180 6.11 17.09 7.66
N LEU A 181 5.46 17.24 6.51
CA LEU A 181 4.10 16.75 6.27
C LEU A 181 4.01 15.22 6.37
N LYS A 182 4.98 14.51 5.79
CA LYS A 182 5.12 13.05 5.88
C LYS A 182 5.26 12.59 7.33
N PHE A 183 6.11 13.26 8.11
CA PHE A 183 6.30 12.95 9.52
C PHE A 183 5.01 13.14 10.33
N ASN A 184 4.28 14.24 10.11
CA ASN A 184 2.97 14.47 10.74
C ASN A 184 1.94 13.40 10.36
N ALA A 185 1.92 12.95 9.10
CA ALA A 185 1.05 11.86 8.66
C ALA A 185 1.37 10.53 9.38
N LEU A 186 2.65 10.23 9.58
CA LEU A 186 3.10 9.05 10.34
C LEU A 186 2.74 9.15 11.83
N GLU A 187 2.81 10.34 12.44
CA GLU A 187 2.34 10.54 13.82
C GLU A 187 0.83 10.31 13.96
N ASN A 188 0.04 10.89 13.05
CA ASN A 188 -1.40 10.68 13.00
C ASN A 188 -1.75 9.21 12.80
N TYR A 189 -0.98 8.49 11.96
CA TYR A 189 -1.14 7.06 11.77
C TYR A 189 -0.89 6.27 13.07
N LEU A 190 0.19 6.58 13.78
CA LEU A 190 0.52 5.92 15.04
C LEU A 190 -0.52 6.19 16.13
N GLU A 191 -1.04 7.41 16.20
CA GLU A 191 -2.13 7.77 17.13
C GLU A 191 -3.43 7.04 16.78
N ALA A 192 -3.81 7.00 15.51
CA ALA A 192 -4.98 6.25 15.06
C ALA A 192 -4.83 4.74 15.29
N TRP A 193 -3.63 4.18 15.11
CA TRP A 193 -3.34 2.78 15.42
C TRP A 193 -3.47 2.50 16.93
N LYS A 194 -3.03 3.42 17.80
CA LYS A 194 -3.29 3.31 19.24
C LYS A 194 -4.79 3.22 19.54
N GLY A 195 -5.58 4.09 18.90
CA GLY A 195 -7.02 4.13 19.05
C GLY A 195 -7.71 2.85 18.55
N SER A 196 -7.20 2.23 17.47
CA SER A 196 -7.81 1.00 16.93
C SER A 196 -7.58 -0.21 17.83
N GLU A 197 -6.44 -0.28 18.51
CA GLU A 197 -6.08 -1.40 19.40
C GLU A 197 -6.66 -1.26 20.82
N ARG A 198 -6.70 -0.04 21.36
CA ARG A 198 -7.00 0.21 22.79
C ARG A 198 -8.07 1.26 23.05
N GLY A 199 -8.55 1.93 22.00
CA GLY A 199 -9.51 3.02 22.13
C GLY A 199 -10.95 2.54 22.34
N PRO A 200 -11.83 3.41 22.86
CA PRO A 200 -13.25 3.10 23.03
C PRO A 200 -14.01 2.98 21.69
N ASP A 201 -13.50 3.63 20.62
CA ASP A 201 -14.14 3.70 19.30
C ASP A 201 -13.19 3.12 18.21
N PRO A 202 -13.00 1.79 18.14
CA PRO A 202 -12.01 1.18 17.25
C PRO A 202 -12.30 1.41 15.77
N ALA A 203 -13.58 1.42 15.36
CA ALA A 203 -13.98 1.69 13.98
C ALA A 203 -13.58 3.11 13.52
N ARG A 204 -13.77 4.11 14.38
CA ARG A 204 -13.36 5.49 14.08
C ARG A 204 -11.84 5.58 13.96
N ALA A 205 -11.13 5.00 14.91
CA ALA A 205 -9.68 5.01 14.89
C ALA A 205 -9.11 4.27 13.67
N GLN A 206 -9.76 3.18 13.23
CA GLN A 206 -9.42 2.51 11.98
C GLN A 206 -9.66 3.40 10.75
N ALA A 207 -10.77 4.16 10.71
CA ALA A 207 -11.00 5.12 9.63
C ALA A 207 -9.96 6.27 9.62
N GLU A 208 -9.58 6.78 10.80
CA GLU A 208 -8.50 7.78 10.92
C GLU A 208 -7.14 7.20 10.50
N LYS A 209 -6.89 5.92 10.77
CA LYS A 209 -5.70 5.19 10.34
C LYS A 209 -5.65 5.08 8.81
N ASP A 210 -6.77 4.70 8.17
CA ASP A 210 -6.88 4.62 6.71
C ASP A 210 -6.68 6.01 6.06
N ARG A 211 -7.21 7.07 6.68
CA ARG A 211 -6.98 8.45 6.23
C ARG A 211 -5.51 8.87 6.32
N ALA A 212 -4.83 8.52 7.41
CA ALA A 212 -3.41 8.82 7.58
C ALA A 212 -2.54 8.07 6.56
N LEU A 213 -2.87 6.81 6.23
CA LEU A 213 -2.20 6.06 5.16
C LEU A 213 -2.39 6.72 3.79
N PHE A 214 -3.60 7.20 3.49
CA PHE A 214 -3.84 7.94 2.25
C PHE A 214 -2.98 9.21 2.16
N MET A 215 -2.91 10.00 3.25
CA MET A 215 -2.05 11.18 3.31
C MET A 215 -0.57 10.83 3.11
N LEU A 216 -0.11 9.75 3.72
CA LEU A 216 1.26 9.26 3.57
C LEU A 216 1.56 8.91 2.11
N ALA A 217 0.66 8.16 1.45
CA ALA A 217 0.83 7.78 0.04
C ALA A 217 0.89 9.00 -0.89
N GLN A 218 -0.02 9.97 -0.72
CA GLN A 218 -0.02 11.20 -1.52
C GLN A 218 1.21 12.08 -1.25
N THR A 219 1.71 12.10 -0.01
CA THR A 219 2.93 12.85 0.32
C THR A 219 4.16 12.18 -0.30
N ASN A 220 4.23 10.85 -0.30
CA ASN A 220 5.30 10.11 -0.99
C ASN A 220 5.27 10.37 -2.51
N GLU A 221 4.09 10.35 -3.13
CA GLU A 221 3.92 10.70 -4.55
C GLU A 221 4.44 12.11 -4.85
N ALA A 222 4.11 13.10 -4.01
CA ALA A 222 4.61 14.46 -4.16
C ALA A 222 6.15 14.57 -4.01
N ILE A 223 6.75 13.80 -3.11
CA ILE A 223 8.21 13.73 -2.94
C ILE A 223 8.86 13.08 -4.17
N ASP A 224 8.30 11.99 -4.68
CA ASP A 224 8.84 11.27 -5.84
C ASP A 224 8.81 12.14 -7.10
N VAL A 225 7.72 12.87 -7.35
CA VAL A 225 7.61 13.85 -8.44
C VAL A 225 8.69 14.94 -8.31
N LEU A 226 8.89 15.45 -7.10
CA LEU A 226 9.86 16.50 -6.84
C LEU A 226 11.31 16.01 -7.07
N LEU A 227 11.64 14.81 -6.58
CA LEU A 227 12.96 14.19 -6.72
C LEU A 227 13.25 13.79 -8.18
N SER A 228 12.30 13.14 -8.86
CA SER A 228 12.45 12.70 -10.26
C SER A 228 12.55 13.88 -11.24
N GLY A 229 11.87 14.98 -10.95
CA GLY A 229 11.93 16.20 -11.75
C GLY A 229 13.13 17.11 -11.47
N GLY A 230 14.06 16.69 -10.60
CA GLY A 230 15.32 17.40 -10.31
C GLY A 230 15.13 18.82 -9.77
N GLY A 231 13.98 19.10 -9.13
CA GLY A 231 13.64 20.45 -8.65
C GLY A 231 13.34 21.47 -9.74
N SER A 232 13.01 21.03 -10.96
CA SER A 232 12.44 21.89 -12.00
C SER A 232 11.17 22.60 -11.51
N LEU A 233 10.89 23.79 -12.06
CA LEU A 233 9.69 24.57 -11.70
C LEU A 233 8.39 23.78 -11.95
N SER A 234 8.36 22.93 -12.99
CA SER A 234 7.24 22.03 -13.27
C SER A 234 7.05 20.98 -12.16
N SER A 235 8.12 20.33 -11.72
CA SER A 235 8.05 19.33 -10.64
C SER A 235 7.62 19.94 -9.30
N ILE A 236 8.06 21.18 -9.01
CA ILE A 236 7.61 21.92 -7.84
C ILE A 236 6.10 22.19 -7.94
N ALA A 237 5.63 22.74 -9.06
CA ALA A 237 4.22 23.04 -9.27
C ALA A 237 3.32 21.78 -9.23
N GLU A 238 3.80 20.67 -9.78
CA GLU A 238 3.09 19.38 -9.74
C GLU A 238 3.02 18.82 -8.31
N SER A 239 4.12 18.87 -7.55
CA SER A 239 4.13 18.47 -6.14
C SER A 239 3.18 19.33 -5.28
N GLU A 240 3.02 20.62 -5.60
CA GLU A 240 2.07 21.53 -4.97
C GLU A 240 0.61 21.21 -5.34
N GLU A 241 0.37 20.81 -6.58
CA GLU A 241 -0.94 20.33 -7.02
C GLU A 241 -1.35 19.07 -6.26
N ILE A 242 -0.45 18.10 -6.11
CA ILE A 242 -0.68 16.86 -5.34
C ILE A 242 -1.01 17.19 -3.88
N GLU A 243 -0.27 18.10 -3.25
CA GLU A 243 -0.56 18.50 -1.87
C GLU A 243 -1.91 19.23 -1.75
N ARG A 244 -2.23 20.14 -2.69
CA ARG A 244 -3.53 20.83 -2.71
C ARG A 244 -4.68 19.85 -2.88
N ARG A 245 -4.50 18.85 -3.75
CA ARG A 245 -5.40 17.72 -3.96
C ARG A 245 -5.62 16.94 -2.67
N MET A 246 -4.54 16.50 -2.04
CA MET A 246 -4.58 15.79 -0.76
C MET A 246 -5.27 16.60 0.35
N LYS A 247 -4.96 17.89 0.49
CA LYS A 247 -5.58 18.77 1.52
C LYS A 247 -7.09 18.90 1.36
N ARG A 248 -7.59 18.92 0.12
CA ARG A 248 -9.04 19.00 -0.16
C ARG A 248 -9.74 17.67 0.08
N THR A 249 -9.14 16.56 -0.34
CA THR A 249 -9.74 15.23 -0.17
C THR A 249 -9.80 14.83 1.29
N THR A 250 -8.80 15.20 2.10
CA THR A 250 -8.69 14.80 3.53
C THR A 250 -9.59 15.58 4.49
N LEU A 251 -10.38 16.54 4.00
CA LEU A 251 -11.33 17.27 4.82
C LEU A 251 -12.44 16.37 5.36
N ASN A 252 -12.87 16.65 6.59
CA ASN A 252 -14.04 16.02 7.18
C ASN A 252 -15.29 16.80 6.78
N TYR A 253 -16.22 16.09 6.17
CA TYR A 253 -17.54 16.58 5.83
C TYR A 253 -18.54 16.06 6.86
N VAL A 254 -19.72 16.67 6.94
CA VAL A 254 -20.74 16.35 7.94
C VAL A 254 -22.08 16.12 7.25
N VAL A 255 -22.80 15.09 7.67
CA VAL A 255 -24.17 14.83 7.20
C VAL A 255 -25.10 15.94 7.71
N THR A 256 -25.72 16.68 6.79
CA THR A 256 -26.62 17.80 7.09
C THR A 256 -28.09 17.40 7.04
N ALA A 257 -28.43 16.40 6.21
CA ALA A 257 -29.77 15.83 6.14
C ALA A 257 -30.07 14.92 7.36
N PRO A 258 -31.34 14.52 7.59
CA PRO A 258 -31.68 13.60 8.67
C PRO A 258 -30.92 12.27 8.62
N TYR A 259 -30.62 11.80 7.41
CA TYR A 259 -29.72 10.67 7.18
C TYR A 259 -29.18 10.61 5.75
N ILE A 260 -28.10 9.85 5.58
CA ILE A 260 -27.57 9.37 4.30
C ILE A 260 -27.40 7.85 4.36
N LEU A 261 -27.59 7.15 3.23
CA LEU A 261 -27.40 5.71 3.15
C LEU A 261 -26.02 5.43 2.55
N ILE A 262 -25.19 4.69 3.27
CA ILE A 262 -23.87 4.21 2.82
C ILE A 262 -23.88 2.69 2.95
N ASP A 263 -23.83 1.99 1.82
CA ASP A 263 -23.90 0.51 1.77
C ASP A 263 -25.05 -0.08 2.61
N ASN A 264 -26.26 0.44 2.41
CA ASN A 264 -27.47 0.11 3.18
C ASN A 264 -27.45 0.48 4.68
N GLN A 265 -26.40 1.12 5.17
CA GLN A 265 -26.32 1.62 6.54
C GLN A 265 -26.74 3.08 6.60
N ARG A 266 -27.57 3.41 7.60
CA ARG A 266 -28.08 4.76 7.81
C ARG A 266 -27.11 5.55 8.70
N LEU A 267 -26.47 6.56 8.14
CA LEU A 267 -25.72 7.55 8.91
C LEU A 267 -26.60 8.74 9.24
N ASN A 268 -26.60 9.15 10.51
CA ASN A 268 -27.47 10.21 11.00
C ASN A 268 -26.89 11.60 10.75
N ARG A 269 -27.75 12.63 10.90
CA ARG A 269 -27.34 14.04 10.89
C ARG A 269 -26.22 14.30 11.91
N GLY A 270 -25.22 15.07 11.51
CA GLY A 270 -24.08 15.45 12.36
C GLY A 270 -22.91 14.47 12.35
N GLU A 271 -23.08 13.29 11.75
CA GLU A 271 -22.00 12.32 11.63
C GLU A 271 -20.92 12.82 10.65
N PRO A 272 -19.63 12.76 11.02
CA PRO A 272 -18.55 13.13 10.12
C PRO A 272 -18.28 12.00 9.11
N LEU A 273 -17.98 12.38 7.88
CA LEU A 273 -17.62 11.49 6.78
C LEU A 273 -16.43 12.07 6.01
N TRP A 274 -15.67 11.18 5.40
CA TRP A 274 -14.54 11.50 4.54
C TRP A 274 -14.80 10.92 3.15
N VAL A 275 -14.55 11.72 2.11
CA VAL A 275 -14.72 11.28 0.71
C VAL A 275 -13.38 10.81 0.19
N ILE A 276 -13.27 9.50 -0.05
CA ILE A 276 -12.03 8.86 -0.49
C ILE A 276 -11.81 9.11 -1.98
N ASP A 277 -12.83 8.87 -2.79
CA ASP A 277 -12.73 8.87 -4.25
C ASP A 277 -14.08 9.20 -4.90
N VAL A 278 -14.07 9.68 -6.14
CA VAL A 278 -15.26 10.00 -6.94
C VAL A 278 -15.10 9.40 -8.33
N LEU A 279 -15.94 8.42 -8.66
CA LEU A 279 -15.97 7.71 -9.94
C LEU A 279 -17.38 7.73 -10.53
N SER A 280 -17.49 8.18 -11.78
CA SER A 280 -18.71 8.04 -12.61
C SER A 280 -20.00 8.50 -11.92
N GLY A 281 -19.96 9.64 -11.21
CA GLY A 281 -21.12 10.18 -10.50
C GLY A 281 -21.45 9.47 -9.19
N SER A 282 -20.59 8.59 -8.71
CA SER A 282 -20.63 8.00 -7.36
C SER A 282 -19.37 8.37 -6.59
N ALA A 283 -19.51 8.58 -5.29
CA ALA A 283 -18.41 8.88 -4.37
C ALA A 283 -18.25 7.73 -3.38
N LYS A 284 -17.00 7.30 -3.17
CA LYS A 284 -16.64 6.35 -2.12
C LYS A 284 -16.43 7.14 -0.83
N VAL A 285 -17.23 6.83 0.19
CA VAL A 285 -17.28 7.58 1.44
C VAL A 285 -16.95 6.66 2.60
N LEU A 286 -16.17 7.18 3.55
CA LEU A 286 -15.82 6.55 4.82
C LEU A 286 -16.47 7.31 5.97
N HIS A 287 -17.18 6.61 6.85
CA HIS A 287 -17.70 7.19 8.09
C HIS A 287 -16.57 7.40 9.10
N MET A 288 -16.42 8.63 9.58
CA MET A 288 -15.38 9.04 10.55
C MET A 288 -15.95 9.19 11.97
N GLY A 289 -17.23 8.88 12.18
CA GLY A 289 -17.92 9.11 13.44
C GLY A 289 -17.90 7.91 14.38
N ARG A 290 -18.70 7.98 15.44
CA ARG A 290 -18.84 6.87 16.39
C ARG A 290 -19.73 5.80 15.77
N GLY A 291 -19.12 4.72 15.29
CA GLY A 291 -19.84 3.56 14.78
C GLY A 291 -20.29 2.62 15.90
N ARG A 292 -21.43 1.94 15.70
CA ARG A 292 -21.80 0.75 16.50
C ARG A 292 -21.05 -0.51 16.06
N SER A 293 -20.41 -0.44 14.90
CA SER A 293 -19.62 -1.51 14.31
C SER A 293 -18.19 -1.47 14.84
N SER A 294 -17.52 -2.63 14.87
CA SER A 294 -16.08 -2.72 15.09
C SER A 294 -15.26 -2.32 13.85
N GLN A 295 -15.89 -2.32 12.68
CA GLN A 295 -15.28 -1.93 11.41
C GLN A 295 -15.81 -0.58 10.92
N PRO A 296 -14.96 0.25 10.28
CA PRO A 296 -15.40 1.49 9.69
C PRO A 296 -16.41 1.24 8.56
N ILE A 297 -17.45 2.09 8.50
CA ILE A 297 -18.49 1.99 7.47
C ILE A 297 -17.94 2.67 6.21
N CYS A 298 -17.76 1.89 5.15
CA CYS A 298 -17.25 2.36 3.87
C CYS A 298 -18.20 1.92 2.76
N GLY A 299 -18.56 2.81 1.85
CA GLY A 299 -19.46 2.47 0.76
C GLY A 299 -19.55 3.52 -0.33
N TRP A 300 -20.16 3.15 -1.44
CA TRP A 300 -20.45 4.06 -2.54
C TRP A 300 -21.79 4.77 -2.32
N VAL A 301 -21.82 6.06 -2.60
CA VAL A 301 -23.00 6.92 -2.54
C VAL A 301 -23.07 7.73 -3.82
N SER A 302 -24.26 8.00 -4.34
CA SER A 302 -24.36 8.90 -5.51
C SER A 302 -23.84 10.30 -5.15
N VAL A 303 -23.10 10.94 -6.07
CA VAL A 303 -22.62 12.33 -5.90
C VAL A 303 -23.80 13.26 -5.60
N TYR A 304 -24.93 13.05 -6.29
CA TYR A 304 -26.17 13.78 -6.06
C TYR A 304 -26.68 13.66 -4.60
N ASP A 305 -26.74 12.44 -4.05
CA ASP A 305 -27.15 12.25 -2.66
C ASP A 305 -26.14 12.86 -1.69
N LEU A 306 -24.85 12.72 -1.97
CA LEU A 306 -23.80 13.25 -1.12
C LEU A 306 -23.88 14.78 -1.01
N GLU A 307 -24.01 15.49 -2.14
CA GLU A 307 -24.15 16.96 -2.16
C GLU A 307 -25.44 17.43 -1.49
N ARG A 308 -26.54 16.71 -1.72
CA ARG A 308 -27.84 17.05 -1.15
C ARG A 308 -27.92 16.79 0.36
N ARG A 309 -27.21 15.78 0.86
CA ARG A 309 -27.35 15.29 2.23
C ARG A 309 -26.18 15.61 3.15
N SER A 310 -25.11 16.23 2.63
CA SER A 310 -23.95 16.67 3.41
C SER A 310 -23.55 18.10 3.06
N ASN A 311 -22.52 18.62 3.75
CA ASN A 311 -21.86 19.87 3.39
C ASN A 311 -20.79 19.70 2.29
N TRP A 312 -20.59 18.49 1.76
CA TRP A 312 -19.67 18.24 0.66
C TRP A 312 -20.20 18.84 -0.65
N ARG A 313 -19.30 19.37 -1.48
CA ARG A 313 -19.59 19.91 -2.80
C ARG A 313 -18.59 19.33 -3.79
N SER A 314 -19.07 18.83 -4.93
CA SER A 314 -18.16 18.44 -6.01
C SER A 314 -17.51 19.71 -6.56
N ASP A 315 -16.18 19.69 -6.59
CA ASP A 315 -15.42 20.65 -7.39
C ASP A 315 -15.19 20.00 -8.75
N PRO A 316 -15.85 20.47 -9.83
CA PRO A 316 -15.77 19.80 -11.11
C PRO A 316 -14.35 19.85 -11.70
N VAL A 317 -13.58 20.89 -11.35
CA VAL A 317 -12.17 21.04 -11.77
C VAL A 317 -11.31 20.00 -11.07
N PHE A 318 -11.71 19.53 -9.90
CA PHE A 318 -10.90 18.62 -9.12
C PHE A 318 -11.15 17.15 -9.48
N PHE A 319 -12.42 16.73 -9.47
CA PHE A 319 -12.76 15.32 -9.63
C PHE A 319 -12.84 14.87 -11.10
N TYR A 320 -13.03 15.80 -12.04
CA TYR A 320 -13.14 15.46 -13.46
C TYR A 320 -11.93 15.89 -14.30
N SER A 321 -11.07 16.79 -13.82
CA SER A 321 -9.89 17.22 -14.60
C SER A 321 -8.69 16.28 -14.48
N SER A 322 -8.68 15.37 -13.51
CA SER A 322 -7.62 14.36 -13.35
C SER A 322 -7.99 12.99 -13.89
N ALA A 323 -9.12 12.84 -14.61
CA ALA A 323 -9.26 11.67 -15.45
C ALA A 323 -8.08 11.73 -16.43
N PRO A 324 -7.09 10.82 -16.35
CA PRO A 324 -6.01 10.80 -17.32
C PRO A 324 -6.71 10.81 -18.67
N ALA A 325 -6.33 11.75 -19.54
CA ALA A 325 -6.88 11.82 -20.90
C ALA A 325 -6.89 10.38 -21.38
N GLN A 326 -8.09 9.81 -21.57
CA GLN A 326 -8.22 8.37 -21.73
C GLN A 326 -7.15 7.97 -22.73
N PRO A 327 -6.22 7.07 -22.36
CA PRO A 327 -5.09 6.76 -23.22
C PRO A 327 -5.73 6.51 -24.58
N VAL A 328 -5.34 7.30 -25.58
CA VAL A 328 -5.76 7.04 -26.94
C VAL A 328 -5.14 5.69 -27.23
N THR A 329 -5.89 4.62 -26.97
CA THR A 329 -5.41 3.25 -26.97
C THR A 329 -5.06 2.91 -28.39
N THR A 330 -3.84 3.27 -28.79
CA THR A 330 -3.13 2.60 -29.85
C THR A 330 -2.61 1.35 -29.18
N VAL A 331 -3.38 0.26 -29.32
CA VAL A 331 -3.08 -1.02 -28.68
C VAL A 331 -1.80 -1.56 -29.32
N VAL A 332 -0.64 -1.31 -28.70
CA VAL A 332 0.63 -1.91 -29.08
C VAL A 332 0.78 -3.18 -28.26
N TYR A 333 0.57 -4.33 -28.90
CA TYR A 333 0.76 -5.64 -28.29
C TYR A 333 2.25 -5.96 -28.25
N GLU A 334 2.88 -5.86 -27.07
CA GLU A 334 4.18 -6.48 -26.83
C GLU A 334 3.96 -7.97 -26.49
N PRO A 335 4.52 -8.91 -27.27
CA PRO A 335 4.44 -10.33 -26.94
C PRO A 335 5.28 -10.65 -25.71
N GLU A 336 4.64 -11.24 -24.70
CA GLU A 336 5.28 -11.70 -23.47
C GLU A 336 6.30 -12.83 -23.80
N PRO A 337 7.56 -12.71 -23.35
CA PRO A 337 8.58 -13.71 -23.66
C PRO A 337 8.22 -15.06 -23.03
N GLN A 338 8.31 -16.11 -23.85
CA GLN A 338 7.91 -17.48 -23.46
C GLN A 338 8.68 -17.97 -22.23
N PRO A 339 8.01 -18.53 -21.21
CA PRO A 339 8.69 -19.13 -20.06
C PRO A 339 9.49 -20.35 -20.51
N GLN A 340 10.82 -20.29 -20.38
CA GLN A 340 11.69 -21.44 -20.61
C GLN A 340 11.52 -22.45 -19.47
N VAL A 341 10.96 -23.61 -19.79
CA VAL A 341 10.82 -24.73 -18.86
C VAL A 341 12.13 -25.54 -18.87
N ILE A 342 12.96 -25.38 -17.84
CA ILE A 342 14.13 -26.24 -17.63
C ILE A 342 13.65 -27.54 -16.96
N ILE A 343 13.59 -28.62 -17.73
CA ILE A 343 13.22 -29.95 -17.22
C ILE A 343 14.48 -30.64 -16.70
N ILE A 344 14.65 -30.67 -15.37
CA ILE A 344 15.70 -31.48 -14.72
C ILE A 344 15.17 -32.90 -14.52
N THR A 345 15.48 -33.82 -15.44
CA THR A 345 15.18 -35.25 -15.27
C THR A 345 16.32 -35.94 -14.51
N GLY A 346 16.15 -36.12 -13.20
CA GLY A 346 17.00 -36.99 -12.39
C GLY A 346 16.22 -38.21 -11.90
N GLU A 347 16.78 -39.41 -12.09
CA GLU A 347 16.26 -40.64 -11.45
C GLU A 347 16.33 -40.51 -9.93
N LYS A 348 15.17 -40.35 -9.28
CA LYS A 348 15.08 -40.42 -7.81
C LYS A 348 15.25 -41.86 -7.35
N ARG A 349 16.51 -42.29 -7.12
CA ARG A 349 16.79 -43.38 -6.17
C ARG A 349 16.44 -42.87 -4.78
N TYR A 350 15.29 -43.30 -4.24
CA TYR A 350 14.95 -43.04 -2.84
C TYR A 350 15.77 -43.95 -1.93
N PRO A 351 16.70 -43.44 -1.10
CA PRO A 351 17.39 -44.24 -0.11
C PRO A 351 16.60 -44.16 1.21
N TYR A 352 15.41 -44.75 1.27
CA TYR A 352 14.75 -45.02 2.55
C TYR A 352 14.36 -46.50 2.61
N ARG A 353 15.38 -47.32 2.87
CA ARG A 353 15.18 -48.63 3.48
C ARG A 353 14.54 -48.38 4.85
N HIS A 354 13.34 -48.90 5.05
CA HIS A 354 12.76 -49.09 6.37
C HIS A 354 13.71 -49.97 7.20
N ARG A 355 14.55 -49.33 8.02
CA ARG A 355 15.22 -50.01 9.12
C ARG A 355 14.21 -50.04 10.27
N PRO A 356 13.75 -51.21 10.74
CA PRO A 356 12.95 -51.28 11.95
C PRO A 356 13.83 -50.76 13.08
N SER A 357 13.44 -49.65 13.71
CA SER A 357 14.14 -49.16 14.90
C SER A 357 13.90 -50.18 16.01
N PRO A 358 14.94 -50.82 16.54
CA PRO A 358 14.85 -51.39 17.87
C PRO A 358 14.94 -50.22 18.87
N TRP A 359 14.41 -50.44 20.07
CA TRP A 359 14.59 -49.64 21.28
C TRP A 359 13.45 -48.71 21.71
N PRO A 360 13.17 -48.68 23.03
CA PRO A 360 11.91 -48.24 23.61
C PRO A 360 11.98 -46.79 24.04
N TRP A 361 10.85 -46.09 23.91
CA TRP A 361 10.67 -44.74 24.42
C TRP A 361 11.03 -44.65 25.91
N PRO A 362 11.87 -43.69 26.32
CA PRO A 362 12.10 -43.43 27.73
C PRO A 362 10.82 -42.83 28.33
N ARG A 363 10.33 -43.47 29.40
CA ARG A 363 9.27 -42.94 30.25
C ARG A 363 9.70 -41.55 30.73
N TYR A 364 8.92 -40.54 30.40
CA TYR A 364 9.02 -39.26 31.10
C TYR A 364 8.56 -39.48 32.54
N PRO A 365 9.37 -39.10 33.55
CA PRO A 365 8.97 -39.20 34.94
C PRO A 365 7.91 -38.14 35.25
N ASP A 366 6.84 -38.59 35.89
CA ASP A 366 5.91 -37.78 36.66
C ASP A 366 6.70 -36.77 37.51
N ARG A 367 6.51 -35.48 37.22
CA ARG A 367 6.89 -34.42 38.15
C ARG A 367 5.68 -34.09 38.99
N ASP A 368 5.54 -34.86 40.05
CA ASP A 368 5.04 -34.39 41.33
C ASP A 368 5.77 -33.10 41.70
N ARG A 369 5.03 -32.00 41.79
CA ARG A 369 5.46 -30.83 42.57
C ARG A 369 4.33 -30.39 43.47
N HIS A 370 4.19 -31.17 44.54
CA HIS A 370 3.61 -30.77 45.81
C HIS A 370 4.39 -29.57 46.40
N ASP A 371 3.62 -28.67 47.00
CA ASP A 371 3.87 -27.87 48.20
C ASP A 371 5.17 -27.07 48.36
N LYS A 372 5.02 -25.77 48.62
CA LYS A 372 5.06 -25.18 49.99
C LYS A 372 5.03 -23.65 49.95
N HIS A 373 4.27 -23.08 50.90
CA HIS A 373 4.47 -21.85 51.72
C HIS A 373 5.13 -20.63 51.05
N ASP A 374 4.51 -19.43 51.11
CA ASP A 374 4.41 -18.55 52.28
C ASP A 374 3.08 -17.75 52.21
N LYS A 375 2.21 -17.58 53.22
CA LYS A 375 2.27 -17.15 54.64
C LYS A 375 2.83 -15.73 54.86
N TYR A 376 1.94 -14.87 55.41
CA TYR A 376 2.06 -13.45 55.82
C TYR A 376 1.86 -12.43 54.68
N ASP A 377 0.99 -11.42 54.75
CA ASP A 377 0.41 -10.71 55.88
C ASP A 377 -1.08 -10.38 55.77
N LYS A 378 -1.72 -10.44 56.93
CA LYS A 378 -3.01 -9.86 57.28
C LYS A 378 -2.90 -8.33 57.25
N HIS A 379 -3.88 -7.66 56.65
CA HIS A 379 -4.54 -6.57 57.35
C HIS A 379 -6.02 -6.58 57.01
N ASP A 380 -6.79 -6.72 58.09
CA ASP A 380 -8.24 -6.67 58.15
C ASP A 380 -8.73 -5.30 57.68
N ASP A 381 -9.67 -5.29 56.74
CA ASP A 381 -10.80 -4.37 56.83
C ASP A 381 -12.07 -5.08 56.37
N LYS A 382 -12.85 -5.46 57.40
CA LYS A 382 -14.19 -5.99 57.29
C LYS A 382 -15.10 -4.88 56.77
N HIS A 383 -15.81 -5.14 55.67
CA HIS A 383 -17.22 -4.77 55.58
C HIS A 383 -18.00 -5.79 54.75
N ASP A 384 -18.60 -6.69 55.51
CA ASP A 384 -19.93 -7.30 55.37
C ASP A 384 -20.69 -7.22 54.02
N LYS A 385 -20.97 -8.45 53.53
CA LYS A 385 -22.31 -9.01 53.24
C LYS A 385 -23.10 -8.47 52.04
N ARG A 386 -23.25 -9.31 51.02
CA ARG A 386 -24.46 -10.11 50.68
C ARG A 386 -24.29 -10.71 49.28
N ASP A 387 -24.25 -12.03 49.22
CA ASP A 387 -25.32 -12.85 48.63
C ASP A 387 -25.52 -12.53 47.14
N ASP A 388 -24.94 -13.37 46.27
CA ASP A 388 -25.80 -14.22 45.44
C ASP A 388 -24.98 -15.35 44.80
N ARG A 389 -25.42 -16.57 45.13
CA ARG A 389 -25.05 -17.82 44.49
C ARG A 389 -25.66 -17.82 43.10
N HIS A 390 -24.87 -18.09 42.07
CA HIS A 390 -25.39 -18.85 40.93
C HIS A 390 -24.33 -19.81 40.40
N ASP A 391 -24.75 -21.07 40.42
CA ASP A 391 -24.17 -22.22 39.73
C ASP A 391 -23.78 -21.87 38.30
N ASP A 392 -22.57 -22.25 37.89
CA ASP A 392 -22.32 -22.64 36.50
C ASP A 392 -21.28 -23.75 36.44
N LYS A 393 -21.80 -24.98 36.46
CA LYS A 393 -21.12 -26.17 35.98
C LYS A 393 -20.90 -26.03 34.48
N ARG A 394 -19.70 -25.63 34.06
CA ARG A 394 -19.30 -25.74 32.65
C ARG A 394 -18.78 -27.14 32.34
N ASP A 395 -19.59 -27.82 31.54
CA ASP A 395 -19.32 -29.09 30.89
C ASP A 395 -18.00 -29.10 30.13
N LYS A 396 -17.18 -30.10 30.44
CA LYS A 396 -16.10 -30.59 29.58
C LYS A 396 -16.73 -31.46 28.49
N ARG A 397 -16.93 -30.91 27.29
CA ARG A 397 -17.29 -31.69 26.09
C ARG A 397 -16.12 -31.76 25.10
N ASP A 398 -15.52 -32.95 25.05
CA ASP A 398 -15.18 -33.71 23.85
C ASP A 398 -14.41 -33.04 22.70
N ASP A 399 -13.09 -32.94 22.86
CA ASP A 399 -12.14 -32.87 21.75
C ASP A 399 -11.92 -34.25 21.12
N LYS A 400 -12.81 -34.64 20.19
CA LYS A 400 -12.58 -35.74 19.24
C LYS A 400 -12.85 -35.26 17.81
N ARG A 401 -11.89 -34.55 17.22
CA ARG A 401 -11.77 -34.40 15.76
C ARG A 401 -10.57 -35.19 15.25
N GLY A 402 -10.85 -36.16 14.37
CA GLY A 402 -9.87 -37.04 13.75
C GLY A 402 -8.95 -36.34 12.74
N PRO A 403 -7.93 -37.06 12.23
CA PRO A 403 -6.86 -36.49 11.42
C PRO A 403 -7.32 -36.24 9.98
N TYR A 404 -7.38 -34.97 9.57
CA TYR A 404 -7.45 -34.60 8.16
C TYR A 404 -6.05 -34.69 7.53
N LYS A 405 -5.95 -35.44 6.42
CA LYS A 405 -4.75 -35.50 5.58
C LYS A 405 -4.54 -34.14 4.91
N HIS A 406 -3.46 -33.45 5.28
CA HIS A 406 -2.98 -32.29 4.54
C HIS A 406 -2.11 -32.77 3.37
N HIS A 407 -2.53 -32.46 2.15
CA HIS A 407 -1.63 -32.48 1.00
C HIS A 407 -0.97 -31.11 0.91
N SER A 408 0.33 -31.04 1.20
CA SER A 408 1.17 -29.87 0.95
C SER A 408 1.68 -29.92 -0.48
N TYR A 409 1.24 -28.99 -1.32
CA TYR A 409 1.93 -28.69 -2.57
C TYR A 409 2.80 -27.46 -2.34
N VAL A 410 4.06 -27.54 -2.73
CA VAL A 410 4.95 -26.39 -2.79
C VAL A 410 4.91 -25.90 -4.23
N VAL A 411 4.27 -24.76 -4.45
CA VAL A 411 4.42 -24.01 -5.70
C VAL A 411 5.66 -23.14 -5.51
N VAL A 412 6.75 -23.50 -6.19
CA VAL A 412 7.96 -22.68 -6.21
C VAL A 412 7.79 -21.64 -7.31
N ASP A 413 7.81 -20.37 -6.90
CA ASP A 413 7.77 -19.22 -7.79
C ASP A 413 9.11 -19.14 -8.56
N PRO A 414 9.12 -19.06 -9.90
CA PRO A 414 10.35 -19.04 -10.69
C PRO A 414 11.27 -17.81 -10.46
N LYS A 415 10.86 -16.85 -9.62
CA LYS A 415 11.68 -15.69 -9.24
C LYS A 415 12.82 -15.97 -8.25
N PHE A 416 13.00 -17.22 -7.79
CA PHE A 416 14.08 -17.60 -6.87
C PHE A 416 15.06 -18.63 -7.47
N TRP A 417 15.49 -18.36 -8.71
CA TRP A 417 16.71 -18.91 -9.30
C TRP A 417 17.59 -17.78 -9.83
#